data_AF-A0A090MIH3-F1
#
_entry.id   AF-A0A090MIH3-F1
#
_cell.length_a   1.000
_cell.length_b   1.000
_cell.length_c   1.000
_cell.angle_alpha   90.00
_cell.angle_beta   90.00
_cell.angle_gamma   90.00
#
_symmetry.space_group_name_H-M   'P 1'
#
loop_
_entity.id
_entity.type
_entity.pdbx_description
1 polymer ?
#
loop_
_entity_poly.entity_id
_entity_poly.type
_entity_poly.pdbx_seq_one_letter_code
_entity_poly.pdbx_strand_id
1 'polypeptide(L)'
;MSPVRAQENEANGDKEATLWSGDDCPETKTDCYATTTKEDAARQADIEFRQKFGDAGPLGLSGFAFATFLTALVNLNVHGVTIPNIVIGPALVYGGLAQLLSGMWDIANGNTVSATIACSYGCFWISYAISMIPFFNVRDAYPSDADYNHANGLFLMWP
;
A
#
# COMPACT_ATOMS: atom_id res chain seq x y z
N MET A 1 16.76 12.73 51.90
CA MET A 1 16.52 13.33 50.57
C MET A 1 15.71 14.59 50.80
N SER A 2 16.27 15.78 50.51
CA SER A 2 15.65 17.07 50.88
C SER A 2 14.38 17.32 50.04
N PRO A 3 13.28 17.84 50.63
CA PRO A 3 12.02 18.11 49.94
C PRO A 3 12.16 19.05 48.72
N VAL A 4 13.24 19.84 48.68
CA VAL A 4 13.59 20.70 47.55
C VAL A 4 13.83 19.91 46.26
N ARG A 5 14.42 18.70 46.35
CA ARG A 5 14.76 17.87 45.19
C ARG A 5 13.56 17.13 44.61
N ALA A 6 12.50 16.96 45.40
CA ALA A 6 11.24 16.38 44.93
C ALA A 6 10.46 17.41 44.10
N GLN A 7 10.40 18.66 44.56
CA GLN A 7 9.72 19.73 43.83
C GLN A 7 10.44 20.13 42.54
N GLU A 8 11.77 20.04 42.51
CA GLU A 8 12.55 20.27 41.29
C GLU A 8 12.26 19.21 40.21
N ASN A 9 12.07 17.95 40.61
CA ASN A 9 11.74 16.86 39.69
C ASN A 9 10.28 16.93 39.19
N GLU A 10 9.35 17.35 40.04
CA GLU A 10 7.95 17.63 39.64
C GLU A 10 7.90 18.83 38.68
N ALA A 11 8.58 19.93 39.03
CA ALA A 11 8.66 21.11 38.18
C ALA A 11 9.42 20.88 36.86
N ASN A 12 10.30 19.87 36.78
CA ASN A 12 10.97 19.50 35.54
C ASN A 12 10.14 18.52 34.71
N GLY A 13 9.38 17.63 35.34
CA GLY A 13 8.41 16.76 34.67
C GLY A 13 7.30 17.55 33.99
N ASP A 14 6.83 18.62 34.64
CA ASP A 14 5.83 19.52 34.07
C ASP A 14 6.35 20.30 32.85
N LYS A 15 7.66 20.62 32.82
CA LYS A 15 8.33 21.31 31.70
C LYS A 15 8.55 20.41 30.49
N GLU A 16 8.92 19.14 30.71
CA GLU A 16 9.03 18.13 29.66
C GLU A 16 7.64 17.80 29.08
N ALA A 17 6.59 17.78 29.93
CA ALA A 17 5.22 17.61 29.49
C ALA A 17 4.70 18.82 28.67
N THR A 18 5.18 20.04 28.95
CA THR A 18 4.88 21.23 28.13
C THR A 18 5.68 21.26 26.83
N LEU A 19 6.95 20.81 26.84
CA LEU A 19 7.78 20.62 25.63
C LEU A 19 7.16 19.65 24.61
N TRP A 20 6.48 18.58 25.08
CA TRP A 20 5.75 17.63 24.21
C TRP A 20 4.29 18.04 23.93
N SER A 21 3.77 19.07 24.58
CA SER A 21 2.39 19.57 24.38
C SER A 21 2.27 20.66 23.31
N GLY A 22 3.35 21.00 22.61
CA GLY A 22 3.28 21.86 21.43
C GLY A 22 2.86 23.30 21.73
N ASP A 23 3.63 24.01 22.56
CA ASP A 23 3.48 25.46 22.78
C ASP A 23 4.23 26.31 21.72
N ASP A 24 4.25 25.87 20.45
CA ASP A 24 4.66 26.69 19.30
C ASP A 24 3.44 27.14 18.44
N CYS A 25 2.24 27.21 19.03
CA CYS A 25 1.09 27.85 18.40
C CYS A 25 0.97 29.32 18.87
N PRO A 26 0.99 30.30 17.95
CA PRO A 26 0.77 31.69 18.34
C PRO A 26 -0.70 31.89 18.76
N GLU A 27 -0.86 32.40 19.99
CA GLU A 27 -2.05 33.05 20.55
C GLU A 27 -3.21 32.16 21.10
N THR A 28 -3.29 32.12 22.44
CA THR A 28 -4.34 31.62 23.38
C THR A 28 -4.80 30.14 23.35
N LYS A 29 -4.76 29.50 24.53
CA LYS A 29 -5.17 28.10 24.81
C LYS A 29 -6.62 27.77 24.42
N THR A 30 -7.48 28.78 24.33
CA THR A 30 -8.88 28.66 23.89
C THR A 30 -8.95 28.40 22.38
N ASP A 31 -8.06 29.01 21.61
CA ASP A 31 -8.03 28.87 20.16
C ASP A 31 -7.48 27.51 19.75
N CYS A 32 -6.51 26.95 20.49
CA CYS A 32 -6.03 25.58 20.34
C CYS A 32 -7.12 24.53 20.63
N TYR A 33 -7.96 24.72 21.66
CA TYR A 33 -9.04 23.77 21.98
C TYR A 33 -10.23 23.87 21.00
N ALA A 34 -10.47 25.06 20.47
CA ALA A 34 -11.48 25.30 19.43
C ALA A 34 -11.04 24.81 18.05
N THR A 35 -9.73 24.77 17.76
CA THR A 35 -9.18 24.15 16.56
C THR A 35 -9.19 22.63 16.65
N THR A 36 -8.78 22.04 17.77
CA THR A 36 -8.82 20.57 17.94
C THR A 36 -10.24 20.02 17.83
N THR A 37 -11.25 20.66 18.43
CA THR A 37 -12.65 20.19 18.30
C THR A 37 -13.21 20.28 16.88
N LYS A 38 -12.80 21.28 16.09
CA LYS A 38 -13.18 21.38 14.67
C LYS A 38 -12.44 20.38 13.81
N GLU A 39 -11.14 20.17 14.07
CA GLU A 39 -10.35 19.13 13.42
C GLU A 39 -10.85 17.73 13.77
N ASP A 40 -11.24 17.47 15.02
CA ASP A 40 -11.81 16.21 15.49
C ASP A 40 -13.17 15.95 14.87
N ALA A 41 -14.02 16.98 14.73
CA ALA A 41 -15.29 16.87 14.03
C ALA A 41 -15.11 16.64 12.53
N ALA A 42 -14.12 17.28 11.90
CA ALA A 42 -13.76 17.04 10.51
C ALA A 42 -13.20 15.62 10.29
N ARG A 43 -12.37 15.13 11.22
CA ARG A 43 -11.87 13.75 11.24
C ARG A 43 -13.00 12.75 11.42
N GLN A 44 -13.95 13.03 12.30
CA GLN A 44 -15.10 12.15 12.52
C GLN A 44 -16.01 12.08 11.29
N ALA A 45 -16.22 13.20 10.60
CA ALA A 45 -16.95 13.24 9.33
C ALA A 45 -16.23 12.49 8.19
N ASP A 46 -14.89 12.59 8.11
CA ASP A 46 -14.07 11.78 7.20
C ASP A 46 -14.17 10.29 7.50
N ILE A 47 -14.10 9.89 8.78
CA ILE A 47 -14.27 8.49 9.19
C ILE A 47 -15.67 7.98 8.83
N GLU A 48 -16.73 8.75 9.09
CA GLU A 48 -18.10 8.37 8.69
C GLU A 48 -18.26 8.24 7.17
N PHE A 49 -17.61 9.13 6.40
CA PHE A 49 -17.60 9.04 4.94
C PHE A 49 -16.88 7.78 4.45
N ARG A 50 -15.71 7.46 5.04
CA ARG A 50 -14.95 6.24 4.73
C ARG A 50 -15.68 4.97 5.13
N GLN A 51 -16.44 4.97 6.23
CA GLN A 51 -17.22 3.79 6.66
C GLN A 51 -18.49 3.55 5.83
N LYS A 52 -18.95 4.55 5.08
CA LYS A 52 -20.09 4.41 4.15
C LYS A 52 -19.78 3.49 2.97
N PHE A 53 -18.51 3.39 2.61
CA PHE A 53 -18.00 2.51 1.57
C PHE A 53 -17.13 1.44 2.24
N GLY A 54 -17.23 0.18 1.81
CA GLY A 54 -16.36 -0.87 2.36
C GLY A 54 -14.88 -0.55 2.14
N ASP A 55 -14.02 -0.98 3.06
CA ASP A 55 -12.57 -0.94 2.88
C ASP A 55 -12.17 -1.97 1.81
N ALA A 56 -11.66 -1.49 0.68
CA ALA A 56 -11.24 -2.34 -0.42
C ALA A 56 -9.78 -2.82 -0.28
N GLY A 57 -9.04 -2.30 0.70
CA GLY A 57 -7.64 -2.65 0.98
C GLY A 57 -7.40 -4.16 1.17
N PRO A 58 -8.19 -4.88 1.99
CA PRO A 58 -8.02 -6.32 2.21
C PRO A 58 -8.17 -7.14 0.92
N LEU A 59 -9.09 -6.72 0.03
CA LEU A 59 -9.32 -7.40 -1.24
C LEU A 59 -8.08 -7.27 -2.15
N GLY A 60 -7.55 -6.05 -2.30
CA GLY A 60 -6.36 -5.79 -3.12
C GLY A 60 -5.11 -6.51 -2.60
N LEU A 61 -4.90 -6.53 -1.27
CA LEU A 61 -3.78 -7.24 -0.65
C LEU A 61 -3.86 -8.76 -0.83
N SER A 62 -5.06 -9.34 -0.74
CA SER A 62 -5.24 -10.78 -0.95
C SER A 62 -4.95 -11.19 -2.40
N GLY A 63 -5.30 -10.34 -3.37
CA GLY A 63 -5.00 -10.53 -4.79
C GLY A 63 -3.49 -10.54 -5.06
N PHE A 64 -2.79 -9.55 -4.51
CA PHE A 64 -1.34 -9.46 -4.59
C PHE A 64 -0.64 -10.68 -3.98
N ALA A 65 -1.05 -11.08 -2.77
CA ALA A 65 -0.46 -12.22 -2.06
C ALA A 65 -0.61 -13.53 -2.85
N PHE A 66 -1.77 -13.76 -3.45
CA PHE A 66 -2.02 -14.97 -4.22
C PHE A 66 -1.19 -15.04 -5.52
N ALA A 67 -1.12 -13.93 -6.27
CA ALA A 67 -0.31 -13.85 -7.49
C ALA A 67 1.19 -14.06 -7.19
N THR A 68 1.67 -13.46 -6.11
CA THR A 68 3.06 -13.59 -5.66
C THR A 68 3.36 -15.02 -5.21
N PHE A 69 2.45 -15.62 -4.43
CA PHE A 69 2.61 -16.98 -3.94
C PHE A 69 2.73 -17.99 -5.09
N LEU A 70 1.85 -17.91 -6.09
CA LEU A 70 1.92 -18.79 -7.25
C LEU A 70 3.19 -18.57 -8.09
N THR A 71 3.58 -17.32 -8.31
CA THR A 71 4.82 -16.98 -9.02
C THR A 71 6.05 -17.55 -8.29
N ALA A 72 6.07 -17.46 -6.96
CA ALA A 72 7.15 -18.03 -6.14
C ALA A 72 7.21 -19.56 -6.24
N LEU A 73 6.06 -20.24 -6.23
CA LEU A 73 6.00 -21.70 -6.39
C LEU A 73 6.52 -22.17 -7.76
N VAL A 74 6.17 -21.44 -8.82
CA VAL A 74 6.68 -21.71 -10.17
C VAL A 74 8.18 -21.44 -10.24
N ASN A 75 8.68 -20.34 -9.67
CA ASN A 75 10.10 -20.03 -9.66
C ASN A 75 10.94 -21.05 -8.87
N LEU A 76 10.37 -21.64 -7.82
CA LEU A 76 10.99 -22.73 -7.06
C LEU A 76 10.88 -24.09 -7.76
N ASN A 77 10.25 -24.17 -8.94
CA ASN A 77 9.98 -25.40 -9.68
C ASN A 77 9.33 -26.49 -8.80
N VAL A 78 8.41 -26.07 -7.92
CA VAL A 78 7.70 -27.01 -7.03
C VAL A 78 6.95 -28.02 -7.89
N HIS A 79 7.15 -29.29 -7.60
CA HIS A 79 6.59 -30.42 -8.37
C HIS A 79 7.04 -30.50 -9.85
N GLY A 80 8.17 -29.89 -10.21
CA GLY A 80 8.71 -29.97 -11.58
C GLY A 80 7.95 -29.13 -12.61
N VAL A 81 7.13 -28.18 -12.15
CA VAL A 81 6.43 -27.23 -13.02
C VAL A 81 7.41 -26.15 -13.46
N THR A 82 7.85 -26.22 -14.72
CA THR A 82 8.79 -25.27 -15.34
C THR A 82 8.09 -24.23 -16.23
N ILE A 83 6.81 -24.43 -16.54
CA ILE A 83 6.05 -23.57 -17.45
C ILE A 83 5.26 -22.54 -16.63
N PRO A 84 5.55 -21.23 -16.76
CA PRO A 84 4.93 -20.19 -15.93
C PRO A 84 3.50 -19.81 -16.32
N ASN A 85 2.92 -20.42 -17.37
CA ASN A 85 1.61 -20.04 -17.91
C ASN A 85 0.46 -20.10 -16.89
N ILE A 86 0.58 -20.90 -15.82
CA ILE A 86 -0.45 -20.97 -14.76
C ILE A 86 -0.59 -19.65 -13.99
N VAL A 87 0.44 -18.79 -14.00
CA VAL A 87 0.45 -17.49 -13.32
C VAL A 87 -0.42 -16.45 -14.05
N ILE A 88 -0.68 -16.63 -15.35
CA ILE A 88 -1.41 -15.66 -16.20
C ILE A 88 -2.83 -15.37 -15.68
N GLY A 89 -3.58 -16.41 -15.31
CA GLY A 89 -4.96 -16.27 -14.80
C GLY A 89 -5.04 -15.46 -13.49
N PRO A 90 -4.32 -15.86 -12.43
CA PRO A 90 -4.24 -15.11 -11.19
C PRO A 90 -3.70 -13.69 -11.38
N ALA A 91 -2.66 -13.51 -12.20
CA ALA A 91 -2.04 -12.21 -12.45
C ALA A 91 -2.99 -11.25 -13.19
N LEU A 92 -3.81 -11.71 -14.14
CA LEU A 92 -4.79 -10.84 -14.80
C LEU A 92 -6.00 -10.52 -13.94
N VAL A 93 -6.60 -11.53 -13.33
CA VAL A 93 -7.94 -11.38 -12.74
C VAL A 93 -7.85 -10.94 -11.28
N TYR A 94 -7.00 -11.59 -10.48
CA TYR A 94 -7.00 -11.40 -9.03
C TYR A 94 -5.90 -10.44 -8.56
N GLY A 95 -4.65 -10.66 -8.96
CA GLY A 95 -3.55 -9.73 -8.71
C GLY A 95 -3.59 -8.48 -9.59
N GLY A 96 -4.30 -8.53 -10.72
CA GLY A 96 -4.39 -7.43 -11.68
C GLY A 96 -5.68 -6.63 -11.53
N LEU A 97 -6.75 -7.14 -12.15
CA LEU A 97 -8.03 -6.45 -12.26
C LEU A 97 -8.70 -6.21 -10.91
N ALA A 98 -8.79 -7.22 -10.04
CA ALA A 98 -9.40 -7.05 -8.72
C ALA A 98 -8.61 -6.09 -7.83
N GLN A 99 -7.27 -6.11 -7.89
CA GLN A 99 -6.42 -5.16 -7.17
C GLN A 99 -6.53 -3.73 -7.72
N LEU A 100 -6.64 -3.57 -9.04
CA LEU A 100 -6.85 -2.27 -9.68
C LEU A 100 -8.23 -1.68 -9.33
N LEU A 101 -9.28 -2.50 -9.35
CA LEU A 101 -10.64 -2.09 -8.94
C LEU A 101 -10.69 -1.72 -7.45
N SER A 102 -9.98 -2.46 -6.60
CA SER A 102 -9.80 -2.14 -5.17
C SER A 102 -9.12 -0.78 -5.00
N GLY A 103 -8.03 -0.51 -5.74
CA GLY A 103 -7.36 0.79 -5.71
C GLY A 103 -8.25 1.95 -6.18
N MET A 104 -9.06 1.74 -7.23
CA MET A 104 -10.03 2.75 -7.69
C MET A 104 -11.10 3.06 -6.63
N TRP A 105 -11.52 2.06 -5.87
CA TRP A 105 -12.47 2.23 -4.76
C TRP A 105 -11.85 3.02 -3.60
N ASP A 106 -10.56 2.82 -3.33
CA ASP A 106 -9.82 3.61 -2.34
C ASP A 106 -9.66 5.08 -2.75
N ILE A 107 -9.56 5.39 -4.05
CA ILE A 107 -9.63 6.79 -4.55
C ILE A 107 -10.99 7.39 -4.21
N ALA A 108 -12.08 6.64 -4.39
CA ALA A 108 -13.43 7.11 -4.06
C ALA A 108 -13.61 7.36 -2.55
N ASN A 109 -12.86 6.64 -1.71
CA ASN A 109 -12.83 6.80 -0.25
C ASN A 109 -11.84 7.86 0.24
N GLY A 110 -11.14 8.57 -0.66
CA GLY A 110 -10.16 9.59 -0.30
C GLY A 110 -8.80 9.05 0.19
N ASN A 111 -8.53 7.75 0.03
CA ASN A 111 -7.23 7.14 0.34
C ASN A 111 -6.36 7.04 -0.93
N THR A 112 -5.73 8.15 -1.30
CA THR A 112 -4.94 8.25 -2.53
C THR A 112 -3.62 7.48 -2.49
N VAL A 113 -3.02 7.32 -1.31
CA VAL A 113 -1.74 6.59 -1.15
C VAL A 113 -1.95 5.10 -1.36
N SER A 114 -2.88 4.48 -0.63
CA SER A 114 -3.19 3.05 -0.80
C SER A 114 -3.69 2.74 -2.20
N ALA A 115 -4.51 3.64 -2.78
CA ALA A 115 -4.95 3.53 -4.15
C ALA A 115 -3.80 3.53 -5.17
N THR A 116 -2.84 4.44 -5.03
CA THR A 116 -1.70 4.53 -5.96
C THR A 116 -0.85 3.27 -5.90
N ILE A 117 -0.63 2.75 -4.69
CA ILE A 117 0.13 1.52 -4.47
C ILE A 117 -0.61 0.32 -5.08
N ALA A 118 -1.91 0.16 -4.78
CA ALA A 118 -2.72 -0.94 -5.30
C ALA A 118 -2.84 -0.90 -6.84
N CYS A 119 -3.09 0.27 -7.42
CA CYS A 119 -3.16 0.43 -8.87
C CYS A 119 -1.81 0.13 -9.56
N SER A 120 -0.68 0.56 -8.97
CA SER A 120 0.65 0.30 -9.54
C SER A 120 0.97 -1.20 -9.56
N TYR A 121 0.72 -1.90 -8.45
CA TYR A 121 0.91 -3.36 -8.39
C TYR A 121 -0.09 -4.12 -9.28
N GLY A 122 -1.35 -3.66 -9.38
CA GLY A 122 -2.34 -4.24 -10.29
C GLY A 122 -1.93 -4.13 -11.77
N CYS A 123 -1.47 -2.93 -12.19
CA CYS A 123 -0.95 -2.71 -13.53
C CYS A 123 0.31 -3.55 -13.82
N PHE A 124 1.20 -3.72 -12.84
CA PHE A 124 2.36 -4.59 -12.95
C PHE A 124 1.96 -6.03 -13.26
N TRP A 125 1.02 -6.61 -12.50
CA TRP A 125 0.57 -7.99 -12.72
C TRP A 125 -0.14 -8.18 -14.07
N ILE A 126 -0.93 -7.21 -14.50
CA ILE A 126 -1.56 -7.22 -15.83
C ILE A 126 -0.49 -7.19 -16.93
N SER A 127 0.52 -6.32 -16.79
CA SER A 127 1.62 -6.21 -17.76
C SER A 127 2.46 -7.49 -17.82
N TYR A 128 2.71 -8.13 -16.69
CA TYR A 128 3.38 -9.43 -16.61
C TYR A 128 2.61 -10.53 -17.32
N ALA A 129 1.28 -10.55 -17.17
CA ALA A 129 0.47 -11.55 -17.84
C ALA A 129 0.37 -11.31 -19.36
N ILE A 130 0.33 -10.05 -19.78
CA ILE A 130 0.35 -9.66 -21.21
C ILE A 130 1.62 -10.16 -21.90
N SER A 131 2.79 -10.08 -21.25
CA SER A 131 4.05 -10.54 -21.87
C SER A 131 4.06 -12.06 -22.14
N MET A 132 3.32 -12.84 -21.35
CA MET A 132 3.23 -14.29 -21.50
C MET A 132 2.12 -14.76 -22.43
N ILE A 133 1.13 -13.92 -22.74
CA ILE A 133 0.01 -14.29 -23.58
C ILE A 133 0.46 -14.33 -25.06
N PRO A 134 0.33 -15.48 -25.76
CA PRO A 134 0.75 -15.62 -27.16
C PRO A 134 0.04 -14.65 -28.10
N PHE A 135 -1.17 -14.19 -27.75
CA PHE A 135 -1.94 -13.24 -28.55
C PHE A 135 -1.24 -11.89 -28.75
N PHE A 136 -0.49 -11.40 -27.75
CA PHE A 136 0.23 -10.13 -27.87
C PHE A 136 1.56 -10.25 -28.61
N ASN A 137 1.97 -11.48 -28.94
CA ASN A 137 3.18 -11.80 -29.68
C ASN A 137 4.46 -11.11 -29.14
N VAL A 138 4.55 -10.97 -27.81
CA VAL A 138 5.70 -10.35 -27.16
C VAL A 138 6.91 -11.28 -27.22
N ARG A 139 6.69 -12.60 -27.10
CA ARG A 139 7.76 -13.60 -27.13
C ARG A 139 8.43 -13.72 -28.51
N ASP A 140 7.66 -13.79 -29.60
CA ASP A 140 8.26 -14.00 -30.94
C ASP A 140 8.92 -12.73 -31.49
N ALA A 141 8.74 -11.59 -30.81
CA ALA A 141 9.49 -10.37 -31.11
C ALA A 141 10.97 -10.45 -30.71
N TYR A 142 11.36 -11.42 -29.86
CA TYR A 142 12.73 -11.64 -29.44
C TYR A 142 13.43 -12.71 -30.29
N PRO A 143 14.72 -12.52 -30.64
CA PRO A 143 15.45 -13.45 -31.51
C PRO A 143 15.85 -14.75 -30.81
N SER A 144 15.86 -14.79 -29.48
CA SER A 144 16.16 -15.99 -28.70
C SER A 144 15.35 -16.05 -27.41
N ASP A 145 15.09 -17.27 -26.91
CA ASP A 145 14.44 -17.48 -25.60
C ASP A 145 15.29 -16.90 -24.44
N ALA A 146 16.62 -16.84 -24.61
CA ALA A 146 17.51 -16.25 -23.63
C ALA A 146 17.29 -14.73 -23.51
N ASP A 147 17.12 -14.03 -24.63
CA ASP A 147 16.86 -12.58 -24.64
C ASP A 147 15.50 -12.24 -24.04
N TYR A 148 14.47 -13.06 -24.32
CA TYR A 148 13.16 -12.95 -23.69
C TYR A 148 13.24 -13.15 -22.17
N ASN A 149 14.01 -14.15 -21.69
CA ASN A 149 14.19 -14.38 -20.26
C ASN A 149 14.98 -13.25 -19.57
N HIS A 150 15.99 -12.67 -20.24
CA HIS A 150 16.69 -11.50 -19.73
C HIS A 150 15.77 -10.27 -19.66
N ALA A 151 14.92 -10.04 -20.67
CA ALA A 151 13.94 -8.96 -20.67
C ALA A 151 12.90 -9.12 -19.55
N ASN A 152 12.41 -10.33 -19.31
CA ASN A 152 11.54 -10.63 -18.17
C ASN A 152 12.25 -10.43 -16.82
N GLY A 153 13.54 -10.77 -16.74
CA GLY A 153 14.35 -10.50 -15.55
C GLY A 153 14.45 -9.01 -15.24
N LEU A 154 14.65 -8.18 -16.27
CA LEU A 154 14.64 -6.71 -16.13
C LEU A 154 13.25 -6.19 -15.73
N PHE A 155 12.18 -6.75 -16.29
CA PHE A 155 10.81 -6.38 -15.93
C PHE A 155 10.48 -6.70 -14.46
N LEU A 156 10.92 -7.84 -13.96
CA LEU A 156 10.73 -8.27 -12.56
C LEU A 156 11.63 -7.54 -11.55
N MET A 157 12.64 -6.79 -12.01
CA MET A 157 13.50 -5.98 -11.14
C MET A 157 12.78 -4.73 -10.60
N TRP A 158 11.63 -4.37 -11.15
CA TRP A 158 10.86 -3.20 -10.71
C TRP A 158 10.51 -3.29 -9.21
N PRO A 159 10.78 -2.24 -8.39
CA PRO A 159 10.47 -2.22 -6.95
C PRO A 159 9.01 -1.90 -6.60
#